data_AF-A0ABD5FAR7-F1
#
_entry.id   AF-A0ABD5FAR7-F1
#
_cell.length_a   1.000
_cell.length_b   1.000
_cell.length_c   1.000
_cell.angle_alpha   90.00
_cell.angle_beta   90.00
_cell.angle_gamma   90.00
#
_symmetry.space_group_name_H-M   'P 1'
#
loop_
_entity.id
_entity.type
_entity.pdbx_description
1 polymer ?
#
loop_
_entity_poly.entity_id
_entity_poly.type
_entity_poly.pdbx_seq_one_letter_code
_entity_poly.pdbx_strand_id
1 'polypeptide(L)'
;MRRKIRPFSILLGSFLVISSLVILSSRVFNFNNNVNSQQDFSANANQYLQEHGQNFPLLIQTDSRWADKSYGSGSAQNDLATNGCAITSLAMILSYWEHRTVYPTEILQWSGNQYYQAGQGTAWSIFPAFAQNYGLTVEDLGKDQAKIQEHLNQNQPIVVSVNPGEFTDVGHIMVIKKDLQSDQIIVYDPNDGPDKEHYIKKYSIDELMSQLANAWAYTK
;
A
#
# COMPACT_ATOMS: atom_id res chain seq x y z
N MET A 1 43.13 -17.53 -86.56
CA MET A 1 43.81 -16.34 -87.11
C MET A 1 43.58 -15.17 -86.15
N ARG A 2 44.63 -14.39 -85.89
CA ARG A 2 44.75 -13.31 -84.88
C ARG A 2 43.71 -12.19 -85.01
N ARG A 3 43.32 -11.59 -83.86
CA ARG A 3 43.28 -10.15 -83.48
C ARG A 3 42.10 -9.89 -82.52
N LYS A 4 42.29 -9.61 -81.22
CA LYS A 4 42.70 -8.34 -80.56
C LYS A 4 41.89 -7.11 -81.00
N ILE A 5 41.44 -6.34 -79.98
CA ILE A 5 41.14 -4.88 -79.87
C ILE A 5 39.71 -4.69 -79.29
N ARG A 6 39.40 -3.91 -78.23
CA ARG A 6 40.14 -3.00 -77.32
C ARG A 6 39.26 -2.67 -76.07
N PRO A 7 39.78 -1.95 -75.05
CA PRO A 7 39.33 -1.94 -73.66
C PRO A 7 38.48 -0.70 -73.28
N PHE A 8 38.33 -0.49 -71.95
CA PHE A 8 37.65 0.58 -71.19
C PHE A 8 36.23 0.20 -70.73
N SER A 9 35.79 0.36 -69.49
CA SER A 9 36.43 0.82 -68.25
C SER A 9 35.41 0.79 -67.10
N ILE A 10 35.94 0.76 -65.87
CA ILE A 10 35.42 1.48 -64.68
C ILE A 10 34.33 0.82 -63.78
N LEU A 11 34.58 1.01 -62.48
CA LEU A 11 33.70 1.06 -61.30
C LEU A 11 33.46 -0.23 -60.50
N LEU A 12 34.38 -0.42 -59.55
CA LEU A 12 34.10 -0.51 -58.10
C LEU A 12 32.62 -0.74 -57.73
N GLY A 13 32.30 -1.98 -57.37
CA GLY A 13 31.05 -2.38 -56.75
C GLY A 13 31.34 -3.42 -55.68
N SER A 14 31.36 -2.96 -54.43
CA SER A 14 31.51 -3.70 -53.19
C SER A 14 30.67 -4.98 -53.12
N PHE A 15 31.35 -6.13 -53.04
CA PHE A 15 30.79 -7.37 -52.49
C PHE A 15 31.26 -7.48 -51.04
N LEU A 16 30.37 -7.23 -50.09
CA LEU A 16 30.53 -7.73 -48.73
C LEU A 16 29.28 -8.48 -48.31
N VAL A 17 29.55 -9.71 -47.90
CA VAL A 17 28.67 -10.82 -47.60
C VAL A 17 27.71 -10.46 -46.47
N ILE A 18 26.40 -10.54 -46.73
CA ILE A 18 25.39 -10.51 -45.69
C ILE A 18 25.38 -11.89 -45.03
N SER A 19 26.11 -12.03 -43.94
CA SER A 19 25.91 -13.10 -42.98
C SER A 19 26.22 -12.61 -41.58
N SER A 20 25.20 -12.22 -40.83
CA SER A 20 25.22 -12.36 -39.37
C SER A 20 23.80 -12.23 -38.84
N LEU A 21 23.34 -13.37 -38.34
CA LEU A 21 22.47 -13.59 -37.21
C LEU A 21 21.72 -12.35 -36.71
N VAL A 22 20.40 -12.47 -36.78
CA VAL A 22 19.48 -11.86 -35.82
C VAL A 22 19.92 -12.30 -34.42
N ILE A 23 20.80 -11.52 -33.80
CA ILE A 23 20.96 -11.51 -32.35
C ILE A 23 19.72 -10.75 -31.88
N LEU A 24 18.63 -11.50 -31.69
CA LEU A 24 17.53 -11.06 -30.86
C LEU A 24 18.16 -10.82 -29.49
N SER A 25 18.48 -9.56 -29.20
CA SER A 25 18.98 -9.19 -27.89
C SER A 25 17.83 -9.47 -26.93
N SER A 26 17.83 -10.65 -26.33
CA SER A 26 17.22 -10.87 -25.05
C SER A 26 17.90 -9.88 -24.11
N ARG A 27 17.33 -8.67 -24.01
CA ARG A 27 17.48 -7.84 -22.83
C ARG A 27 16.82 -8.63 -21.70
N VAL A 28 17.55 -9.62 -21.21
CA VAL A 28 17.50 -10.00 -19.81
C VAL A 28 17.94 -8.73 -19.10
N PHE A 29 16.97 -7.90 -18.76
CA PHE A 29 17.18 -6.91 -17.73
C PHE A 29 17.53 -7.72 -16.49
N ASN A 30 18.83 -7.80 -16.21
CA ASN A 30 19.32 -8.16 -14.89
C ASN A 30 18.82 -7.08 -13.93
N PHE A 31 17.60 -7.24 -13.41
CA PHE A 31 17.21 -6.62 -12.16
C PHE A 31 17.89 -7.41 -11.06
N ASN A 32 19.15 -7.09 -10.84
CA ASN A 32 19.78 -7.37 -9.57
C ASN A 32 20.07 -6.02 -8.92
N ASN A 33 19.09 -5.54 -8.16
CA ASN A 33 19.24 -4.51 -7.15
C ASN A 33 18.32 -4.90 -6.00
N ASN A 34 18.86 -5.65 -5.04
CA ASN A 34 18.29 -5.79 -3.70
C ASN A 34 18.30 -4.43 -3.00
N VAL A 35 17.35 -3.58 -3.37
CA VAL A 35 16.78 -2.56 -2.52
C VAL A 35 15.28 -2.79 -2.64
N ASN A 36 14.74 -3.70 -1.83
CA ASN A 36 13.29 -3.85 -1.67
C ASN A 36 12.79 -2.54 -1.07
N SER A 37 12.46 -1.56 -1.91
CA SER A 37 11.91 -0.30 -1.43
C SER A 37 10.50 -0.59 -0.88
N GLN A 38 10.04 0.21 0.08
CA GLN A 38 8.66 0.09 0.58
C GLN A 38 7.63 0.27 -0.55
N GLN A 39 8.00 0.95 -1.64
CA GLN A 39 7.20 1.04 -2.85
C GLN A 39 7.05 -0.33 -3.52
N ASP A 40 8.15 -1.06 -3.74
CA ASP A 40 8.12 -2.39 -4.35
C ASP A 40 7.36 -3.39 -3.47
N PHE A 41 7.56 -3.32 -2.16
CA PHE A 41 6.80 -4.11 -1.19
C PHE A 41 5.30 -3.84 -1.32
N SER A 42 4.88 -2.57 -1.26
CA SER A 42 3.46 -2.20 -1.38
C SER A 42 2.87 -2.59 -2.74
N ALA A 43 3.66 -2.53 -3.83
CA ALA A 43 3.21 -2.93 -5.16
C ALA A 43 2.94 -4.44 -5.23
N ASN A 44 3.87 -5.26 -4.73
CA ASN A 44 3.72 -6.72 -4.67
C ASN A 44 2.55 -7.12 -3.76
N ALA A 45 2.43 -6.48 -2.60
CA ALA A 45 1.33 -6.74 -1.67
C ALA A 45 -0.03 -6.41 -2.30
N ASN A 46 -0.13 -5.27 -2.99
CA ASN A 46 -1.35 -4.86 -3.67
C ASN A 46 -1.70 -5.79 -4.85
N GLN A 47 -0.71 -6.28 -5.59
CA GLN A 47 -0.94 -7.29 -6.62
C GLN A 47 -1.55 -8.56 -6.01
N TYR A 48 -0.94 -9.09 -4.94
CA TYR A 48 -1.46 -10.26 -4.23
C TYR A 48 -2.90 -10.04 -3.74
N LEU A 49 -3.15 -8.92 -3.05
CA LEU A 49 -4.48 -8.58 -2.52
C LEU A 49 -5.52 -8.51 -3.64
N GLN A 50 -5.18 -7.91 -4.77
CA GLN A 50 -6.05 -7.83 -5.95
C GLN A 50 -6.36 -9.21 -6.55
N GLU A 51 -5.35 -10.06 -6.70
CA GLU A 51 -5.51 -11.45 -7.16
C GLU A 51 -6.42 -12.27 -6.22
N HIS A 52 -6.50 -11.89 -4.94
CA HIS A 52 -7.36 -12.50 -3.93
C HIS A 52 -8.70 -11.75 -3.75
N GLY A 53 -9.08 -10.90 -4.72
CA GLY A 53 -10.38 -10.25 -4.82
C GLY A 53 -10.56 -9.00 -3.97
N GLN A 54 -9.48 -8.51 -3.34
CA GLN A 54 -9.53 -7.24 -2.61
C GLN A 54 -9.49 -6.05 -3.58
N ASN A 55 -10.23 -5.00 -3.24
CA ASN A 55 -10.61 -3.92 -4.17
C ASN A 55 -10.11 -2.52 -3.76
N PHE A 56 -9.22 -2.43 -2.78
CA PHE A 56 -8.61 -1.17 -2.33
C PHE A 56 -7.17 -1.42 -1.87
N PRO A 57 -6.31 -0.39 -1.91
CA PRO A 57 -4.87 -0.58 -1.73
C PRO A 57 -4.47 -0.68 -0.25
N LEU A 58 -3.47 -1.51 0.02
CA LEU A 58 -2.57 -1.39 1.16
C LEU A 58 -1.60 -0.22 0.91
N LEU A 59 -1.56 0.71 1.85
CA LEU A 59 -0.68 1.88 1.84
C LEU A 59 0.25 1.80 3.05
N ILE A 60 1.54 2.08 2.82
CA ILE A 60 2.58 1.94 3.83
C ILE A 60 3.07 3.32 4.26
N GLN A 61 2.98 3.64 5.56
CA GLN A 61 3.33 4.95 6.11
C GLN A 61 4.82 5.30 5.92
N THR A 62 5.68 4.28 5.83
CA THR A 62 7.13 4.39 5.60
C THR A 62 7.52 4.42 4.11
N ASP A 63 6.55 4.48 3.19
CA ASP A 63 6.82 4.67 1.76
C ASP A 63 7.45 6.04 1.48
N SER A 64 8.60 6.05 0.78
CA SER A 64 9.41 7.24 0.53
C SER A 64 8.70 8.35 -0.24
N ARG A 65 7.56 8.09 -0.89
CA ARG A 65 6.74 9.13 -1.55
C ARG A 65 6.16 10.13 -0.56
N TRP A 66 5.93 9.72 0.70
CA TRP A 66 5.31 10.56 1.73
C TRP A 66 5.88 10.39 3.14
N ALA A 67 6.74 9.41 3.36
CA ALA A 67 7.36 9.10 4.65
C ALA A 67 7.95 10.32 5.36
N ASP A 68 8.57 11.24 4.61
CA ASP A 68 9.25 12.43 5.10
C ASP A 68 8.33 13.64 5.37
N LYS A 69 7.04 13.52 5.07
CA LYS A 69 6.09 14.62 5.22
C LYS A 69 5.86 14.89 6.70
N SER A 70 5.95 16.17 7.07
CA SER A 70 5.85 16.60 8.46
C SER A 70 4.48 16.24 9.04
N TYR A 71 4.50 15.45 10.11
CA TYR A 71 3.31 15.13 10.90
C TYR A 71 3.73 14.87 12.34
N GLY A 72 3.23 15.70 13.24
CA GLY A 72 3.59 15.70 14.65
C GLY A 72 4.43 16.88 15.10
N SER A 73 4.67 16.92 16.41
CA SER A 73 5.52 17.89 17.09
C SER A 73 5.97 17.35 18.46
N GLY A 74 7.05 17.88 19.01
CA GLY A 74 7.46 17.57 20.38
C GLY A 74 8.18 16.22 20.56
N SER A 75 8.51 15.50 19.48
CA SER A 75 9.39 14.33 19.49
C SER A 75 10.63 14.55 18.60
N ALA A 76 11.56 13.58 18.61
CA ALA A 76 12.73 13.58 17.74
C ALA A 76 12.38 13.36 16.24
N GLN A 77 11.25 12.72 15.95
CA GLN A 77 10.80 12.37 14.60
C GLN A 77 9.33 12.78 14.43
N ASN A 78 9.10 13.78 13.58
CA ASN A 78 7.81 14.42 13.36
C ASN A 78 7.39 14.27 11.90
N ASP A 79 7.28 13.02 11.46
CA ASP A 79 6.98 12.66 10.08
C ASP A 79 5.90 11.55 9.98
N LEU A 80 5.38 11.32 8.78
CA LEU A 80 4.40 10.26 8.53
C LEU A 80 4.98 8.86 8.74
N ALA A 81 6.26 8.64 8.46
CA ALA A 81 6.89 7.35 8.70
C ALA A 81 6.78 6.92 10.17
N THR A 82 6.85 7.87 11.10
CA THR A 82 6.80 7.62 12.54
C THR A 82 5.38 7.69 13.09
N ASN A 83 4.62 8.72 12.71
CA ASN A 83 3.36 9.07 13.37
C ASN A 83 2.11 8.78 12.51
N GLY A 84 2.28 8.29 11.28
CA GLY A 84 1.26 8.31 10.24
C GLY A 84 0.30 7.12 10.18
N CYS A 85 0.27 6.24 11.18
CA CYS A 85 -0.56 5.02 11.13
C CYS A 85 -2.07 5.33 10.94
N ALA A 86 -2.61 6.30 11.69
CA ALA A 86 -4.01 6.72 11.56
C ALA A 86 -4.27 7.43 10.22
N ILE A 87 -3.39 8.34 9.81
CA ILE A 87 -3.49 9.09 8.54
C ILE A 87 -3.50 8.13 7.34
N THR A 88 -2.60 7.15 7.35
CA THR A 88 -2.46 6.14 6.29
C THR A 88 -3.65 5.19 6.29
N SER A 89 -4.13 4.76 7.46
CA SER A 89 -5.33 3.94 7.60
C SER A 89 -6.59 4.62 7.06
N LEU A 90 -6.78 5.91 7.36
CA LEU A 90 -7.89 6.70 6.82
C LEU A 90 -7.82 6.87 5.29
N ALA A 91 -6.62 6.98 4.73
CA ALA A 91 -6.45 7.00 3.28
C ALA A 91 -6.88 5.68 2.63
N MET A 92 -6.62 4.54 3.27
CA MET A 92 -7.10 3.23 2.82
C MET A 92 -8.63 3.13 2.88
N ILE A 93 -9.26 3.60 3.96
CA ILE A 93 -10.73 3.66 4.09
C ILE A 93 -11.34 4.54 2.99
N LEU A 94 -10.78 5.73 2.75
CA LEU A 94 -11.30 6.61 1.71
C LEU A 94 -11.12 5.99 0.32
N SER A 95 -10.00 5.29 0.09
CA SER A 95 -9.75 4.60 -1.17
C SER A 95 -10.83 3.56 -1.48
N TYR A 96 -11.27 2.81 -0.46
CA TYR A 96 -12.37 1.86 -0.60
C TYR A 96 -13.67 2.54 -1.01
N TRP A 97 -14.04 3.65 -0.35
CA TRP A 97 -15.31 4.33 -0.58
C TRP A 97 -15.35 5.19 -1.84
N GLU A 98 -14.21 5.71 -2.30
CA GLU A 98 -14.11 6.52 -3.52
C GLU A 98 -13.75 5.71 -4.76
N HIS A 99 -13.42 4.42 -4.62
CA HIS A 99 -13.01 3.54 -5.71
C HIS A 99 -11.81 4.09 -6.52
N ARG A 100 -10.91 4.76 -5.82
CA ARG A 100 -9.62 5.26 -6.35
C ARG A 100 -8.58 5.15 -5.25
N THR A 101 -7.30 5.15 -5.61
CA THR A 101 -6.26 5.31 -4.61
C THR A 101 -6.28 6.74 -4.06
N VAL A 102 -6.44 6.86 -2.75
CA VAL A 102 -6.24 8.08 -1.96
C VAL A 102 -4.92 7.94 -1.25
N TYR A 103 -4.03 8.93 -1.38
CA TYR A 103 -2.73 8.88 -0.72
C TYR A 103 -2.78 9.49 0.69
N PRO A 104 -1.90 9.06 1.62
CA PRO A 104 -1.86 9.62 2.99
C PRO A 104 -1.67 11.15 3.01
N THR A 105 -1.05 11.71 1.97
CA THR A 105 -0.88 13.15 1.80
C THR A 105 -2.20 13.90 1.63
N GLU A 106 -3.26 13.29 1.08
CA GLU A 106 -4.58 13.92 0.95
C GLU A 106 -5.23 14.07 2.33
N ILE A 107 -5.17 13.02 3.15
CA ILE A 107 -5.68 13.04 4.53
C ILE A 107 -4.86 14.02 5.37
N LEU A 108 -3.53 14.03 5.20
CA LEU A 108 -2.65 14.97 5.88
C LEU A 108 -2.90 16.43 5.46
N GLN A 109 -3.18 16.68 4.17
CA GLN A 109 -3.47 18.04 3.69
C GLN A 109 -4.75 18.60 4.32
N TRP A 110 -5.77 17.76 4.51
CA TRP A 110 -6.99 18.16 5.21
C TRP A 110 -6.78 18.34 6.71
N SER A 111 -6.17 17.35 7.37
CA SER A 111 -6.08 17.32 8.84
C SER A 111 -4.96 18.19 9.42
N GLY A 112 -3.89 18.42 8.67
CA GLY A 112 -2.65 19.01 9.16
C GLY A 112 -2.18 18.30 10.44
N ASN A 113 -1.79 19.07 11.45
CA ASN A 113 -1.48 18.57 12.79
C ASN A 113 -2.65 18.71 13.77
N GLN A 114 -3.86 19.04 13.31
CA GLN A 114 -4.99 19.38 14.20
C GLN A 114 -5.33 18.27 15.21
N TYR A 115 -5.17 17.01 14.80
CA TYR A 115 -5.48 15.85 15.63
C TYR A 115 -4.25 15.20 16.23
N TYR A 116 -3.05 15.74 16.01
CA TYR A 116 -1.85 15.19 16.59
C TYR A 116 -1.74 15.56 18.07
N GLN A 117 -1.36 14.60 18.90
CA GLN A 117 -1.06 14.78 20.32
C GLN A 117 0.36 14.30 20.60
N ALA A 118 1.20 15.21 21.11
CA ALA A 118 2.60 14.94 21.40
C ALA A 118 2.74 13.73 22.35
N GLY A 119 3.54 12.75 21.93
CA GLY A 119 3.77 11.50 22.66
C GLY A 119 2.64 10.48 22.61
N GLN A 120 1.50 10.78 21.99
CA GLN A 120 0.34 9.87 21.87
C GLN A 120 -0.02 9.52 20.42
N GLY A 121 0.48 10.28 19.44
CA GLY A 121 0.15 10.07 18.03
C GLY A 121 -1.11 10.81 17.63
N THR A 122 -2.02 10.16 16.92
CA THR A 122 -3.25 10.82 16.42
C THR A 122 -4.42 10.59 17.36
N ALA A 123 -5.06 11.67 17.79
CA ALA A 123 -6.26 11.65 18.61
C ALA A 123 -7.44 10.99 17.88
N TRP A 124 -8.20 10.15 18.59
CA TRP A 124 -9.35 9.44 18.03
C TRP A 124 -10.48 10.36 17.53
N SER A 125 -10.49 11.63 17.94
CA SER A 125 -11.41 12.64 17.39
C SER A 125 -11.26 12.84 15.87
N ILE A 126 -10.16 12.39 15.26
CA ILE A 126 -9.99 12.39 13.80
C ILE A 126 -11.01 11.49 13.09
N PHE A 127 -11.42 10.37 13.69
CA PHE A 127 -12.25 9.35 13.05
C PHE A 127 -13.67 9.88 12.72
N PRO A 128 -14.42 10.47 13.67
CA PRO A 128 -15.70 11.11 13.34
C PRO A 128 -15.54 12.37 12.48
N ALA A 129 -14.47 13.15 12.66
CA ALA A 129 -14.24 14.34 11.85
C ALA A 129 -13.91 13.99 10.38
N PHE A 130 -13.20 12.89 10.16
CA PHE A 130 -12.91 12.34 8.84
C PHE A 130 -14.20 11.95 8.14
N ALA A 131 -15.07 11.20 8.83
CA ALA A 131 -16.35 10.79 8.26
C ALA A 131 -17.18 12.02 7.83
N GLN A 132 -17.30 13.01 8.71
CA GLN A 132 -17.98 14.26 8.39
C GLN A 132 -17.39 14.98 7.17
N ASN A 133 -16.05 15.10 7.10
CA ASN A 133 -15.38 15.81 6.01
C ASN A 133 -15.58 15.16 4.65
N TYR A 134 -15.55 13.83 4.59
CA TYR A 134 -15.63 13.07 3.34
C TYR A 134 -17.05 12.54 3.02
N GLY A 135 -18.07 13.02 3.75
CA GLY A 135 -19.47 12.66 3.50
C GLY A 135 -19.76 11.18 3.80
N LEU A 136 -19.10 10.62 4.80
CA LEU A 136 -19.33 9.28 5.32
C LEU A 136 -20.05 9.36 6.67
N THR A 137 -20.74 8.29 7.02
CA THR A 137 -21.17 8.03 8.41
C THR A 137 -20.11 7.18 9.09
N VAL A 138 -19.89 7.39 10.40
CA VAL A 138 -19.06 6.52 11.23
C VAL A 138 -19.89 5.88 12.31
N GLU A 139 -19.64 4.60 12.57
CA GLU A 139 -20.09 3.91 13.78
C GLU A 139 -18.86 3.57 14.63
N ASP A 140 -18.88 4.00 15.90
CA ASP A 140 -17.92 3.54 16.90
C ASP A 140 -18.39 2.18 17.42
N LEU A 141 -17.66 1.13 17.05
CA LEU A 141 -18.00 -0.25 17.36
C LEU A 141 -17.50 -0.66 18.75
N GLY A 142 -16.64 0.13 19.39
CA GLY A 142 -16.06 -0.27 20.66
C GLY A 142 -15.21 -1.53 20.51
N LYS A 143 -15.50 -2.50 21.39
CA LYS A 143 -15.03 -3.89 21.29
C LYS A 143 -16.19 -4.86 21.06
N ASP A 144 -17.26 -4.42 20.41
CA ASP A 144 -18.42 -5.26 20.12
C ASP A 144 -18.09 -6.21 18.95
N GLN A 145 -17.71 -7.44 19.30
CA GLN A 145 -17.36 -8.47 18.32
C GLN A 145 -18.50 -8.76 17.34
N ALA A 146 -19.76 -8.71 17.77
CA ALA A 146 -20.89 -9.03 16.91
C ALA A 146 -21.06 -7.97 15.81
N LYS A 147 -20.95 -6.69 16.17
CA LYS A 147 -20.98 -5.59 15.20
C LYS A 147 -19.77 -5.59 14.26
N ILE A 148 -18.58 -5.85 14.78
CA ILE A 148 -17.38 -5.99 13.95
C ILE A 148 -17.57 -7.12 12.93
N GLN A 149 -18.07 -8.27 13.36
CA GLN A 149 -18.34 -9.40 12.48
C GLN A 149 -19.43 -9.08 11.43
N GLU A 150 -20.46 -8.31 11.80
CA GLU A 150 -21.49 -7.84 10.88
C GLU A 150 -20.90 -7.01 9.74
N HIS A 151 -20.10 -5.99 10.05
CA HIS A 151 -19.44 -5.16 9.03
C HIS A 151 -18.46 -5.97 8.16
N LEU A 152 -17.69 -6.90 8.77
CA LEU A 152 -16.81 -7.80 8.02
C LEU A 152 -17.61 -8.69 7.06
N ASN A 153 -18.76 -9.21 7.47
CA ASN A 153 -19.63 -10.02 6.62
C ASN A 153 -20.29 -9.22 5.50
N GLN A 154 -20.44 -7.91 5.66
CA GLN A 154 -20.82 -6.98 4.60
C GLN A 154 -19.64 -6.57 3.69
N ASN A 155 -18.46 -7.19 3.88
CA ASN A 155 -17.24 -6.92 3.12
C ASN A 155 -16.77 -5.45 3.22
N GLN A 156 -17.04 -4.81 4.35
CA GLN A 156 -16.62 -3.43 4.64
C GLN A 156 -15.28 -3.44 5.41
N PRO A 157 -14.30 -2.60 5.03
CA PRO A 157 -13.11 -2.42 5.82
C PRO A 157 -13.41 -1.65 7.11
N ILE A 158 -12.70 -2.01 8.18
CA ILE A 158 -12.88 -1.44 9.52
C ILE A 158 -11.54 -0.87 9.97
N VAL A 159 -11.53 0.33 10.54
CA VAL A 159 -10.35 0.86 11.23
C VAL A 159 -10.33 0.27 12.63
N VAL A 160 -9.19 -0.24 13.05
CA VAL A 160 -9.00 -0.75 14.41
C VAL A 160 -7.83 -0.06 15.09
N SER A 161 -8.00 0.18 16.39
CA SER A 161 -6.91 0.46 17.30
C SER A 161 -6.60 -0.81 18.09
N VAL A 162 -5.32 -1.17 18.18
CA VAL A 162 -4.85 -2.33 18.93
C VAL A 162 -3.83 -1.96 19.99
N ASN A 163 -3.83 -2.72 21.08
CA ASN A 163 -2.83 -2.71 22.14
C ASN A 163 -1.62 -3.58 21.74
N PRO A 164 -0.51 -3.55 22.52
CA PRO A 164 0.65 -4.38 22.26
C PRO A 164 0.32 -5.88 22.10
N GLY A 165 0.99 -6.54 21.15
CA GLY A 165 0.83 -7.95 20.83
C GLY A 165 1.43 -8.31 19.44
N GLU A 166 0.74 -9.18 18.71
CA GLU A 166 1.11 -9.66 17.37
C GLU A 166 1.38 -8.54 16.35
N PHE A 167 0.62 -7.44 16.41
CA PHE A 167 0.67 -6.40 15.39
C PHE A 167 1.68 -5.27 15.70
N THR A 168 2.04 -5.11 16.97
CA THR A 168 2.80 -3.95 17.45
C THR A 168 3.29 -4.17 18.89
N ASP A 169 4.44 -3.58 19.25
CA ASP A 169 4.94 -3.56 20.64
C ASP A 169 4.32 -2.42 21.48
N VAL A 170 3.60 -1.50 20.83
CA VAL A 170 2.95 -0.32 21.43
C VAL A 170 1.48 -0.25 20.99
N GLY A 171 0.81 0.90 21.11
CA GLY A 171 -0.51 1.10 20.49
C GLY A 171 -0.39 1.35 18.98
N HIS A 172 -1.32 0.83 18.17
CA HIS A 172 -1.29 1.01 16.71
C HIS A 172 -2.68 1.17 16.09
N ILE A 173 -2.75 1.86 14.94
CA ILE A 173 -3.96 2.00 14.12
C ILE A 173 -3.72 1.29 12.79
N MET A 174 -4.63 0.41 12.40
CA MET A 174 -4.58 -0.32 11.14
C MET A 174 -5.99 -0.53 10.57
N VAL A 175 -6.07 -1.08 9.36
CA VAL A 175 -7.35 -1.46 8.74
C VAL A 175 -7.45 -2.98 8.70
N ILE A 176 -8.66 -3.51 8.88
CA ILE A 176 -8.95 -4.93 8.69
C ILE A 176 -10.06 -5.10 7.67
N LYS A 177 -10.09 -6.26 7.02
CA LYS A 177 -11.18 -6.66 6.14
C LYS A 177 -11.34 -8.17 6.11
N LYS A 178 -12.52 -8.65 5.74
CA LYS A 178 -12.79 -10.08 5.56
C LYS A 178 -12.01 -10.62 4.37
N ASP A 179 -11.42 -11.80 4.53
CA ASP A 179 -10.92 -12.60 3.43
C ASP A 179 -12.09 -13.11 2.59
N LEU A 180 -12.00 -13.02 1.26
CA LEU A 180 -13.13 -13.45 0.40
C LEU A 180 -13.18 -14.97 0.21
N GLN A 181 -12.14 -15.68 0.61
CA GLN A 181 -11.97 -17.12 0.42
C GLN A 181 -12.14 -17.92 1.71
N SER A 182 -12.28 -17.24 2.86
CA SER A 182 -12.44 -17.85 4.18
C SER A 182 -13.21 -16.92 5.14
N ASP A 183 -13.50 -17.39 6.35
CA ASP A 183 -14.06 -16.53 7.41
C ASP A 183 -12.98 -15.79 8.22
N GLN A 184 -11.74 -15.76 7.73
CA GLN A 184 -10.63 -15.09 8.40
C GLN A 184 -10.51 -13.61 8.00
N ILE A 185 -9.66 -12.90 8.72
CA ILE A 185 -9.37 -11.48 8.58
C ILE A 185 -8.04 -11.29 7.86
N ILE A 186 -8.03 -10.36 6.91
CA ILE A 186 -6.84 -9.78 6.30
C ILE A 186 -6.55 -8.45 7.00
N VAL A 187 -5.29 -8.24 7.35
CA VAL A 187 -4.81 -7.00 7.98
C VAL A 187 -4.13 -6.13 6.93
N TYR A 188 -4.57 -4.88 6.89
CA TYR A 188 -3.98 -3.78 6.14
C TYR A 188 -3.21 -2.89 7.12
N ASP A 189 -1.99 -3.33 7.46
CA ASP A 189 -1.13 -2.63 8.40
C ASP A 189 -0.37 -1.48 7.69
N PRO A 190 -0.56 -0.20 8.09
CA PRO A 190 0.21 0.90 7.50
C PRO A 190 1.71 0.84 7.84
N ASN A 191 2.12 0.04 8.82
CA ASN A 191 3.51 -0.21 9.19
C ASN A 191 3.96 -1.63 8.80
N ASP A 192 3.32 -2.24 7.80
CA ASP A 192 3.72 -3.54 7.27
C ASP A 192 5.07 -3.45 6.52
N GLY A 193 5.69 -4.60 6.32
CA GLY A 193 6.96 -4.71 5.61
C GLY A 193 7.38 -6.17 5.40
N PRO A 194 8.52 -6.40 4.73
CA PRO A 194 9.00 -7.74 4.38
C PRO A 194 9.20 -8.70 5.57
N ASP A 195 9.37 -8.17 6.78
CA ASP A 195 9.57 -8.97 7.99
C ASP A 195 8.25 -9.44 8.62
N LYS A 196 7.12 -8.79 8.29
CA LYS A 196 5.81 -9.02 8.92
C LYS A 196 4.82 -9.67 7.97
N GLU A 197 4.66 -9.09 6.79
CA GLU A 197 3.72 -9.49 5.73
C GLU A 197 2.32 -9.83 6.25
N HIS A 198 1.72 -8.93 7.04
CA HIS A 198 0.40 -9.16 7.62
C HIS A 198 -0.69 -9.34 6.55
N TYR A 199 -0.50 -8.75 5.35
CA TYR A 199 -1.43 -8.84 4.23
C TYR A 199 -1.64 -10.25 3.64
N ILE A 200 -0.68 -11.18 3.81
CA ILE A 200 -0.83 -12.59 3.39
C ILE A 200 -1.26 -13.51 4.52
N LYS A 201 -1.04 -13.10 5.77
CA LYS A 201 -1.46 -13.86 6.95
C LYS A 201 -2.97 -13.79 7.10
N LYS A 202 -3.54 -14.79 7.77
CA LYS A 202 -4.97 -14.89 8.03
C LYS A 202 -5.20 -15.00 9.52
N TYR A 203 -5.98 -14.07 10.05
CA TYR A 203 -6.25 -13.96 11.48
C TYR A 203 -7.69 -14.34 11.78
N SER A 204 -7.91 -15.03 12.88
CA SER A 204 -9.25 -15.21 13.44
C SER A 204 -9.75 -13.91 14.09
N ILE A 205 -11.07 -13.80 14.24
CA ILE A 205 -11.66 -12.69 14.99
C ILE A 205 -11.18 -12.69 16.45
N ASP A 206 -10.99 -13.85 17.07
CA ASP A 206 -10.57 -13.96 18.47
C ASP A 206 -9.13 -13.44 18.68
N GLU A 207 -8.22 -13.72 17.74
CA GLU A 207 -6.85 -13.17 17.75
C GLU A 207 -6.85 -11.63 17.70
N LEU A 208 -7.70 -11.04 16.85
CA LEU A 208 -7.89 -9.59 16.81
C LEU A 208 -8.49 -9.07 18.13
N MET A 209 -9.59 -9.67 18.58
CA MET A 209 -10.34 -9.21 19.76
C MET A 209 -9.48 -9.20 21.03
N SER A 210 -8.55 -10.16 21.16
CA SER A 210 -7.63 -10.24 22.30
C SER A 210 -6.71 -9.01 22.44
N GLN A 211 -6.46 -8.29 21.35
CA GLN A 211 -5.57 -7.13 21.30
C GLN A 211 -6.32 -5.82 21.02
N LEU A 212 -7.61 -5.89 20.68
CA LEU A 212 -8.41 -4.74 20.27
C LEU A 212 -8.53 -3.70 21.39
N ALA A 213 -8.23 -2.45 21.07
CA ALA A 213 -8.50 -1.27 21.89
C ALA A 213 -9.82 -0.62 21.49
N ASN A 214 -10.06 -0.43 20.19
CA ASN A 214 -11.31 0.10 19.65
C ASN A 214 -11.47 -0.21 18.15
N ALA A 215 -12.68 -0.06 17.60
CA ALA A 215 -12.95 -0.21 16.17
C ALA A 215 -13.96 0.83 15.65
N TRP A 216 -13.79 1.26 14.40
CA TRP A 216 -14.68 2.17 13.69
C TRP A 216 -15.00 1.66 12.29
N ALA A 217 -16.29 1.58 11.98
CA ALA A 217 -16.77 1.30 10.63
C ALA A 217 -17.31 2.57 9.98
N TYR A 218 -17.19 2.63 8.65
CA TYR A 218 -17.63 3.78 7.86
C TYR A 218 -18.60 3.31 6.80
N THR A 219 -19.61 4.12 6.48
CA THR A 219 -20.61 3.84 5.45
C THR A 219 -20.95 5.10 4.65
N LYS A 220 -21.45 4.93 3.43
CA LYS A 220 -22.04 6.00 2.60
C LYS A 220 -23.56 6.02 2.73
#